data_AF-A0A7Y6ANR6-F1
#
_entry.id   AF-A0A7Y6ANR6-F1
#
_cell.length_a   1.000
_cell.length_b   1.000
_cell.length_c   1.000
_cell.angle_alpha   90.00
_cell.angle_beta   90.00
_cell.angle_gamma   90.00
#
_symmetry.space_group_name_H-M   'P 1'
#
loop_
_entity.id
_entity.type
_entity.pdbx_description
1 polymer ?
#
loop_
_entity_poly.entity_id
_entity_poly.type
_entity_poly.pdbx_seq_one_letter_code
_entity_poly.pdbx_strand_id
1 'polypeptide(L)'
;MRATDDAPGRRAVLGAALAALSWAAAEAASGAAAGGAGPAHPLVQASEAGKVQAPPSPVAGTAHQRLVLAPGQRPGITGSEVASKRSTAPQLEGFLGQHASTAQRRKVDVYINSTLGSIRIKAYRIGNYNGDGQRLVWTSEPVRVRRQPAFTLQRKTRMVSCPWHVTTTVNTTGWPDGFYYLVLTDGSRREHRIPLIVESASVVGKAVLVFNDCTMQAYNKWGGYSLYTGPNRSTATRSYKVSFDRPYRNFNEVELRNAPLVRAAEAIDDPALKLAYTTEARISRNPALVSGAAAVVFAGHSEYWSPSLRRTIEGARDKGTNIVFFGANNVYWRTRLESSFTGTNRVLVCYRKARLDPYRRRHPEAVTTQWRQGPVSKPESTLTGSVYGDLGVKGTFTVTDPSFFAFAGTGAVRGATYPGLTAGETDRVFPATKRQKFRYPKTLRIFAHSPASGTHASHGWSDSTFYTAPSGAWVLNMGTLDWLQAQGDGAVPARSRAFARQVTQNIIREAAREPFSHHSPRRGGQTPHRASAVWG
;
A
#
# COMPACT_ATOMS: atom_id res chain seq x y z
N MET A 1 -29.92 -63.29 7.56
CA MET A 1 -30.80 -62.39 6.77
C MET A 1 -30.00 -61.11 6.53
N ARG A 2 -29.28 -61.05 5.40
CA ARG A 2 -29.64 -60.48 4.08
C ARG A 2 -29.65 -58.95 4.05
N ALA A 3 -28.79 -58.46 3.18
CA ALA A 3 -28.44 -57.08 2.86
C ALA A 3 -29.54 -56.33 2.12
N THR A 4 -29.44 -55.00 2.15
CA THR A 4 -29.68 -54.13 0.99
C THR A 4 -28.80 -52.89 1.09
N ASP A 5 -27.90 -52.76 0.12
CA ASP A 5 -27.27 -51.52 -0.32
C ASP A 5 -28.35 -50.53 -0.79
N ASP A 6 -28.20 -49.26 -0.47
CA ASP A 6 -28.78 -48.18 -1.28
C ASP A 6 -27.92 -46.91 -1.19
N ALA A 7 -27.38 -46.53 -2.35
CA ALA A 7 -26.67 -45.28 -2.58
C ALA A 7 -27.65 -44.21 -3.10
N PRO A 8 -27.54 -42.93 -2.67
CA PRO A 8 -28.17 -41.84 -3.39
C PRO A 8 -27.14 -41.03 -4.21
N GLY A 9 -27.30 -41.14 -5.54
CA GLY A 9 -27.62 -40.00 -6.41
C GLY A 9 -26.60 -38.86 -6.59
N ARG A 10 -25.94 -38.85 -7.76
CA ARG A 10 -25.29 -37.68 -8.36
C ARG A 10 -26.28 -36.50 -8.50
N ARG A 11 -26.25 -35.53 -7.59
CA ARG A 11 -26.62 -34.10 -7.81
C ARG A 11 -26.34 -33.28 -6.54
N ALA A 12 -25.06 -33.07 -6.24
CA ALA A 12 -24.63 -32.21 -5.14
C ALA A 12 -23.31 -31.49 -5.44
N VAL A 13 -23.16 -30.89 -6.62
CA VAL A 13 -22.06 -29.97 -6.93
C VAL A 13 -22.53 -29.00 -8.01
N LEU A 14 -23.13 -27.86 -7.65
CA LEU A 14 -23.28 -26.67 -8.51
C LEU A 14 -23.89 -25.54 -7.67
N GLY A 15 -23.04 -24.68 -7.10
CA GLY A 15 -23.51 -23.56 -6.28
C GLY A 15 -22.41 -22.64 -5.75
N ALA A 16 -21.29 -22.50 -6.46
CA ALA A 16 -20.19 -21.63 -6.04
C ALA A 16 -19.38 -21.05 -7.22
N ALA A 17 -20.02 -20.73 -8.34
CA ALA A 17 -19.31 -20.33 -9.57
C ALA A 17 -19.86 -19.09 -10.31
N LEU A 18 -20.74 -18.28 -9.71
CA LEU A 18 -21.30 -17.10 -10.39
C LEU A 18 -21.21 -15.85 -9.51
N ALA A 19 -20.04 -15.19 -9.51
CA ALA A 19 -19.87 -13.79 -9.08
C ALA A 19 -18.56 -13.20 -9.61
N ALA A 20 -18.27 -13.40 -10.90
CA ALA A 20 -17.10 -12.81 -11.56
C ALA A 20 -17.43 -12.39 -13.01
N LEU A 21 -18.53 -11.67 -13.19
CA LEU A 21 -18.92 -11.11 -14.48
C LEU A 21 -19.50 -9.71 -14.28
N SER A 22 -18.70 -8.70 -14.58
CA SER A 22 -19.10 -7.44 -15.21
C SER A 22 -17.95 -6.45 -15.06
N TRP A 23 -17.15 -6.26 -16.10
CA TRP A 23 -16.43 -5.00 -16.39
C TRP A 23 -15.93 -5.13 -17.84
N ALA A 24 -16.76 -4.66 -18.77
CA ALA A 24 -16.40 -4.49 -20.18
C ALA A 24 -17.11 -3.25 -20.74
N ALA A 25 -16.27 -2.32 -21.21
CA ALA A 25 -16.40 -1.43 -22.37
C ALA A 25 -17.58 -0.46 -22.48
N ALA A 26 -17.24 0.84 -22.60
CA ALA A 26 -17.67 1.67 -23.73
C ALA A 26 -16.80 2.94 -23.82
N GLU A 27 -16.02 3.07 -24.89
CA GLU A 27 -15.46 4.33 -25.37
C GLU A 27 -15.24 4.17 -26.89
N ALA A 28 -16.01 4.90 -27.72
CA ALA A 28 -15.65 5.36 -29.07
C ALA A 28 -16.79 6.13 -29.79
N ALA A 29 -16.35 7.06 -30.66
CA ALA A 29 -17.05 7.95 -31.62
C ALA A 29 -17.54 9.29 -31.02
N SER A 30 -17.16 10.48 -31.51
CA SER A 30 -16.99 10.96 -32.91
C SER A 30 -15.95 12.13 -32.95
N GLY A 31 -15.10 12.35 -33.96
CA GLY A 31 -15.36 12.95 -35.30
C GLY A 31 -15.29 14.50 -35.23
N ALA A 32 -14.16 15.17 -35.50
CA ALA A 32 -13.59 15.64 -36.80
C ALA A 32 -13.96 17.10 -37.19
N ALA A 33 -12.95 17.94 -37.43
CA ALA A 33 -12.85 19.16 -38.30
C ALA A 33 -11.67 20.03 -37.78
N ALA A 34 -10.62 20.51 -38.47
CA ALA A 34 -10.32 20.99 -39.83
C ALA A 34 -10.00 22.51 -39.82
N GLY A 35 -8.88 22.90 -40.45
CA GLY A 35 -8.45 24.28 -40.78
C GLY A 35 -7.40 24.87 -39.82
N GLY A 36 -6.30 25.51 -40.22
CA GLY A 36 -5.76 25.95 -41.51
C GLY A 36 -4.46 26.74 -41.27
N ALA A 37 -3.64 26.90 -42.33
CA ALA A 37 -2.44 27.75 -42.59
C ALA A 37 -1.99 28.76 -41.51
N GLY A 38 -0.70 29.00 -41.23
CA GLY A 38 0.47 29.23 -42.08
C GLY A 38 1.43 30.21 -41.35
N PRO A 39 2.69 30.42 -41.81
CA PRO A 39 3.85 30.67 -40.94
C PRO A 39 4.36 32.13 -40.92
N ALA A 40 5.19 32.51 -39.93
CA ALA A 40 6.22 33.56 -40.06
C ALA A 40 7.22 33.55 -38.87
N HIS A 41 8.49 33.29 -39.19
CA HIS A 41 9.71 33.77 -38.49
C HIS A 41 10.26 34.96 -39.30
N PRO A 42 11.36 35.63 -38.90
CA PRO A 42 11.97 35.93 -37.60
C PRO A 42 12.20 37.46 -37.48
N LEU A 43 12.90 37.95 -36.45
CA LEU A 43 13.88 39.05 -36.60
C LEU A 43 14.84 39.07 -35.40
N VAL A 44 16.09 39.38 -35.71
CA VAL A 44 17.32 39.15 -34.95
C VAL A 44 18.09 40.47 -34.88
N GLN A 45 18.92 40.62 -33.83
CA GLN A 45 20.08 41.53 -33.68
C GLN A 45 19.79 43.03 -33.49
N ALA A 46 20.66 43.86 -32.87
CA ALA A 46 22.04 43.79 -32.37
C ALA A 46 22.23 45.01 -31.43
N SER A 47 22.87 44.91 -30.25
CA SER A 47 24.30 45.15 -29.92
C SER A 47 24.89 46.52 -30.29
N GLU A 48 25.47 47.24 -29.31
CA GLU A 48 26.82 47.87 -29.30
C GLU A 48 27.01 48.66 -27.97
N ALA A 49 28.01 48.35 -27.12
CA ALA A 49 29.43 48.76 -27.11
C ALA A 49 29.64 50.20 -26.56
N GLY A 50 30.56 50.56 -25.65
CA GLY A 50 31.68 49.88 -24.97
C GLY A 50 32.54 50.90 -24.17
N LYS A 51 33.71 50.42 -23.68
CA LYS A 51 34.91 51.11 -23.07
C LYS A 51 35.02 51.07 -21.52
N VAL A 52 35.84 50.19 -20.90
CA VAL A 52 37.34 50.18 -20.63
C VAL A 52 37.68 51.03 -19.37
N GLN A 53 38.31 50.58 -18.24
CA GLN A 53 39.68 50.04 -18.03
C GLN A 53 39.95 49.58 -16.53
N ALA A 54 40.68 48.45 -16.33
CA ALA A 54 41.67 47.99 -15.28
C ALA A 54 41.52 48.13 -13.71
N PRO A 55 42.24 47.30 -12.89
CA PRO A 55 41.72 46.55 -11.71
C PRO A 55 42.16 47.01 -10.30
N PRO A 56 41.56 46.48 -9.20
CA PRO A 56 42.29 45.55 -8.31
C PRO A 56 41.46 44.41 -7.61
N SER A 57 42.21 43.51 -6.97
CA SER A 57 41.96 42.25 -6.23
C SER A 57 40.77 42.14 -5.24
N PRO A 58 40.39 40.92 -4.78
CA PRO A 58 39.01 40.56 -4.44
C PRO A 58 38.62 40.95 -3.01
N VAL A 59 37.46 41.58 -2.87
CA VAL A 59 36.77 41.77 -1.59
C VAL A 59 35.66 40.73 -1.46
N ALA A 60 35.59 40.15 -0.26
CA ALA A 60 34.73 39.06 0.18
C ALA A 60 33.31 39.09 -0.42
N GLY A 61 33.00 38.06 -1.21
CA GLY A 61 31.65 37.74 -1.64
C GLY A 61 30.85 37.16 -0.47
N THR A 62 29.79 37.85 -0.11
CA THR A 62 28.73 37.44 0.80
C THR A 62 28.27 36.01 0.51
N ALA A 63 28.38 35.14 1.52
CA ALA A 63 27.79 33.82 1.49
C ALA A 63 26.27 33.97 1.38
N HIS A 64 25.72 33.71 0.18
CA HIS A 64 24.32 33.34 0.05
C HIS A 64 24.13 32.03 0.81
N GLN A 65 23.68 32.12 2.07
CA GLN A 65 23.10 31.00 2.79
C GLN A 65 21.98 30.44 1.90
N ARG A 66 22.24 29.30 1.26
CA ARG A 66 21.17 28.49 0.66
C ARG A 66 20.23 28.11 1.79
N LEU A 67 19.06 28.74 1.83
CA LEU A 67 17.96 28.30 2.68
C LEU A 67 17.68 26.84 2.32
N VAL A 68 18.10 25.90 3.16
CA VAL A 68 17.81 24.47 2.98
C VAL A 68 16.34 24.28 3.36
N LEU A 69 15.44 24.49 2.39
CA LEU A 69 14.03 24.21 2.59
C LEU A 69 13.85 22.75 2.97
N ALA A 70 13.08 22.53 4.05
CA ALA A 70 12.63 21.20 4.44
C ALA A 70 11.97 20.49 3.25
N PRO A 71 12.08 19.16 3.12
CA PRO A 71 11.64 18.43 1.91
C PRO A 71 10.21 18.74 1.44
N GLY A 72 9.29 19.06 2.35
CA GLY A 72 7.89 19.39 2.06
C GLY A 72 7.62 20.81 1.54
N GLN A 73 8.59 21.73 1.63
CA GLN A 73 8.42 23.14 1.22
C GLN A 73 8.90 23.42 -0.22
N ARG A 74 9.28 22.39 -0.97
CA ARG A 74 9.73 22.54 -2.37
C ARG A 74 8.54 22.34 -3.32
N PRO A 75 8.45 23.08 -4.45
CA PRO A 75 7.37 22.91 -5.42
C PRO A 75 7.27 21.47 -5.93
N GLY A 76 6.05 20.95 -6.05
CA GLY A 76 5.76 19.65 -6.64
C GLY A 76 5.35 19.76 -8.11
N ILE A 77 4.77 18.68 -8.63
CA ILE A 77 4.07 18.67 -9.92
C ILE A 77 2.75 17.91 -9.78
N THR A 78 1.70 18.34 -10.48
CA THR A 78 0.39 17.67 -10.42
C THR A 78 0.42 16.34 -11.18
N GLY A 79 -0.35 15.35 -10.70
CA GLY A 79 -0.42 14.01 -11.30
C GLY A 79 -0.90 13.98 -12.77
N SER A 80 -1.59 15.03 -13.23
CA SER A 80 -2.11 15.19 -14.59
C SER A 80 -1.02 15.35 -15.66
N GLU A 81 0.22 15.67 -15.29
CA GLU A 81 1.33 15.82 -16.24
C GLU A 81 2.02 14.49 -16.60
N VAL A 82 1.65 13.38 -15.94
CA VAL A 82 2.21 12.05 -16.18
C VAL A 82 1.14 11.17 -16.83
N ALA A 83 1.01 11.28 -18.16
CA ALA A 83 0.02 10.51 -18.92
C ALA A 83 0.46 9.05 -19.11
N SER A 84 -0.16 8.10 -18.41
CA SER A 84 0.03 6.66 -18.67
C SER A 84 -1.02 6.16 -19.67
N LYS A 85 -0.65 5.97 -20.95
CA LYS A 85 -1.38 5.05 -21.84
C LYS A 85 -0.62 3.73 -21.95
N ARG A 86 -1.34 2.63 -21.73
CA ARG A 86 -0.84 1.25 -21.81
C ARG A 86 -0.43 0.97 -23.27
N SER A 87 0.87 0.80 -23.53
CA SER A 87 1.34 0.50 -24.89
C SER A 87 1.17 -0.98 -25.25
N THR A 88 0.61 -1.24 -26.43
CA THR A 88 0.52 -2.57 -27.07
C THR A 88 1.72 -2.89 -27.97
N ALA A 89 2.58 -1.91 -28.29
CA ALA A 89 3.95 -2.00 -28.81
C ALA A 89 4.46 -0.57 -29.10
N PRO A 90 5.78 -0.30 -29.09
CA PRO A 90 6.90 -1.15 -28.64
C PRO A 90 6.86 -1.48 -27.13
N GLN A 91 7.39 -2.64 -26.75
CA GLN A 91 7.45 -3.10 -25.35
C GLN A 91 8.38 -2.18 -24.55
N LEU A 92 7.93 -1.60 -23.43
CA LEU A 92 8.75 -0.89 -22.46
C LEU A 92 8.25 -1.27 -21.06
N GLU A 93 9.07 -2.01 -20.34
CA GLU A 93 8.70 -2.54 -19.03
C GLU A 93 9.95 -2.87 -18.21
N GLY A 94 9.80 -2.88 -16.90
CA GLY A 94 10.92 -3.17 -16.03
C GLY A 94 10.52 -3.46 -14.60
N PHE A 95 11.50 -3.91 -13.82
CA PHE A 95 11.36 -4.16 -12.39
C PHE A 95 12.70 -3.91 -11.68
N LEU A 96 12.66 -3.94 -10.35
CA LEU A 96 13.85 -3.78 -9.50
C LEU A 96 14.28 -5.15 -8.99
N GLY A 97 15.58 -5.47 -9.06
CA GLY A 97 16.08 -6.78 -8.62
C GLY A 97 16.15 -6.93 -7.10
N GLN A 98 16.63 -5.91 -6.39
CA GLN A 98 16.59 -5.92 -4.92
C GLN A 98 15.20 -5.45 -4.46
N HIS A 99 14.76 -5.83 -3.25
CA HIS A 99 13.67 -5.07 -2.63
C HIS A 99 14.08 -3.61 -2.68
N ALA A 100 13.19 -2.77 -3.17
CA ALA A 100 13.44 -1.36 -3.41
C ALA A 100 13.65 -0.67 -2.06
N SER A 101 14.87 -0.78 -1.53
CA SER A 101 15.32 -0.36 -0.21
C SER A 101 16.81 -0.06 -0.33
N THR A 102 17.17 1.12 0.13
CA THR A 102 18.44 1.78 -0.18
C THR A 102 19.25 2.11 1.06
N ALA A 103 18.77 1.75 2.26
CA ALA A 103 19.32 2.25 3.53
C ALA A 103 20.84 2.02 3.69
N GLN A 104 21.38 0.90 3.18
CA GLN A 104 22.82 0.58 3.30
C GLN A 104 23.61 0.73 2.00
N ARG A 105 23.05 0.35 0.84
CA ARG A 105 23.76 0.38 -0.45
C ARG A 105 23.54 1.68 -1.24
N ARG A 106 22.43 2.38 -0.96
CA ARG A 106 21.89 3.52 -1.72
C ARG A 106 21.84 3.32 -3.25
N LYS A 107 21.85 2.08 -3.75
CA LYS A 107 21.83 1.73 -5.18
C LYS A 107 20.79 0.66 -5.45
N VAL A 108 20.07 0.77 -6.56
CA VAL A 108 19.03 -0.19 -6.97
C VAL A 108 19.24 -0.60 -8.42
N ASP A 109 19.32 -1.90 -8.65
CA ASP A 109 19.47 -2.49 -9.97
C ASP A 109 18.11 -2.53 -10.69
N VAL A 110 18.08 -1.99 -11.92
CA VAL A 110 16.88 -1.88 -12.77
C VAL A 110 17.02 -2.81 -13.96
N TYR A 111 16.02 -3.67 -14.14
CA TYR A 111 15.93 -4.66 -15.21
C TYR A 111 14.90 -4.16 -16.21
N ILE A 112 15.33 -3.92 -17.44
CA ILE A 112 14.48 -3.28 -18.46
C ILE A 112 14.49 -4.14 -19.72
N ASN A 113 13.29 -4.49 -20.18
CA ASN A 113 13.06 -5.10 -21.48
C ASN A 113 12.39 -4.07 -22.38
N SER A 114 13.02 -3.77 -23.51
CA SER A 114 12.41 -2.88 -24.49
C SER A 114 12.82 -3.18 -25.92
N THR A 115 11.96 -2.83 -26.87
CA THR A 115 12.31 -2.81 -28.30
C THR A 115 12.76 -1.43 -28.78
N LEU A 116 12.76 -0.44 -27.89
CA LEU A 116 13.39 0.86 -28.10
C LEU A 116 14.91 0.71 -28.01
N GLY A 117 15.68 1.64 -28.61
CA GLY A 117 17.14 1.65 -28.50
C GLY A 117 17.67 2.43 -27.29
N SER A 118 16.94 3.44 -26.83
CA SER A 118 17.30 4.28 -25.68
C SER A 118 16.06 4.85 -25.02
N ILE A 119 16.14 5.06 -23.70
CA ILE A 119 15.10 5.71 -22.89
C ILE A 119 15.75 6.66 -21.86
N ARG A 120 14.94 7.37 -21.09
CA ARG A 120 15.34 7.95 -19.81
C ARG A 120 14.53 7.34 -18.66
N ILE A 121 15.10 7.42 -17.46
CA ILE A 121 14.44 7.06 -16.21
C ILE A 121 14.24 8.36 -15.42
N LYS A 122 13.00 8.65 -15.05
CA LYS A 122 12.65 9.75 -14.13
C LYS A 122 12.25 9.18 -12.79
N ALA A 123 12.66 9.81 -11.69
CA ALA A 123 12.26 9.42 -10.35
C ALA A 123 11.37 10.48 -9.71
N TYR A 124 10.17 10.08 -9.31
CA TYR A 124 9.21 10.92 -8.63
C TYR A 124 9.09 10.48 -7.18
N ARG A 125 9.28 11.41 -6.24
CA ARG A 125 8.99 11.18 -4.82
C ARG A 125 7.53 11.51 -4.57
N ILE A 126 6.79 10.58 -3.97
CA ILE A 126 5.42 10.80 -3.49
C ILE A 126 5.50 11.56 -2.16
N GLY A 127 4.63 12.55 -1.96
CA GLY A 127 4.64 13.41 -0.78
C GLY A 127 3.58 14.50 -0.87
N ASN A 128 3.48 15.38 0.13
CA ASN A 128 2.45 16.43 0.10
C ASN A 128 2.74 17.51 -0.96
N TYR A 129 3.93 18.13 -0.92
CA TYR A 129 4.37 19.21 -1.83
C TYR A 129 3.28 20.27 -2.10
N ASN A 130 2.76 20.89 -1.04
CA ASN A 130 1.68 21.89 -1.14
C ASN A 130 0.41 21.40 -1.86
N GLY A 131 0.16 20.09 -1.85
CA GLY A 131 -1.00 19.46 -2.48
C GLY A 131 -0.73 18.86 -3.86
N ASP A 132 0.44 19.09 -4.46
CA ASP A 132 0.81 18.53 -5.77
C ASP A 132 0.94 17.00 -5.74
N GLY A 133 1.20 16.43 -4.57
CA GLY A 133 1.15 14.99 -4.34
C GLY A 133 2.40 14.22 -4.74
N GLN A 134 3.33 14.85 -5.47
CA GLN A 134 4.61 14.29 -5.88
C GLN A 134 5.59 15.36 -6.41
N ARG A 135 6.87 14.98 -6.56
CA ARG A 135 7.93 15.84 -7.11
C ARG A 135 8.93 15.04 -7.92
N LEU A 136 9.30 15.54 -9.11
CA LEU A 136 10.45 15.03 -9.86
C LEU A 136 11.74 15.35 -9.10
N VAL A 137 12.49 14.32 -8.70
CA VAL A 137 13.74 14.51 -7.94
C VAL A 137 15.00 14.20 -8.75
N TRP A 138 14.86 13.45 -9.84
CA TRP A 138 16.00 12.98 -10.62
C TRP A 138 15.57 12.53 -12.02
N THR A 139 16.45 12.74 -12.99
CA THR A 139 16.35 12.22 -14.35
C THR A 139 17.71 11.62 -14.74
N SER A 140 17.70 10.44 -15.34
CA SER A 140 18.91 9.78 -15.83
C SER A 140 19.44 10.44 -17.11
N GLU A 141 20.72 10.24 -17.39
CA GLU A 141 21.23 10.25 -18.76
C GLU A 141 20.51 9.20 -19.63
N PRO A 142 20.58 9.29 -20.97
CA PRO A 142 20.00 8.27 -21.85
C PRO A 142 20.53 6.87 -21.50
N VAL A 143 19.61 5.94 -21.25
CA VAL A 143 19.91 4.54 -20.94
C VAL A 143 19.66 3.70 -22.17
N ARG A 144 20.71 3.08 -22.69
CA ARG A 144 20.58 2.08 -23.76
C ARG A 144 19.79 0.89 -23.25
N VAL A 145 18.77 0.51 -24.01
CA VAL A 145 17.89 -0.61 -23.69
C VAL A 145 17.86 -1.58 -24.86
N ARG A 146 17.53 -2.84 -24.56
CA ARG A 146 17.43 -3.91 -25.54
C ARG A 146 16.36 -4.90 -25.14
N ARG A 147 15.97 -5.74 -26.09
CA ARG A 147 15.09 -6.87 -25.81
C ARG A 147 15.83 -7.85 -24.91
N GLN A 148 15.20 -8.20 -23.80
CA GLN A 148 15.67 -9.22 -22.86
C GLN A 148 15.05 -10.58 -23.20
N PRO A 149 15.57 -11.70 -22.66
CA PRO A 149 14.97 -13.02 -22.85
C PRO A 149 13.49 -13.06 -22.48
N ALA A 150 12.75 -13.97 -23.12
CA ALA A 150 11.36 -14.22 -22.75
C ALA A 150 11.24 -14.65 -21.27
N PHE A 151 10.09 -14.40 -20.66
CA PHE A 151 9.85 -14.86 -19.29
C PHE A 151 9.83 -16.39 -19.22
N THR A 152 10.14 -16.91 -18.04
CA THR A 152 10.04 -18.33 -17.73
C THR A 152 8.75 -18.62 -16.98
N LEU A 153 8.11 -19.75 -17.29
CA LEU A 153 6.94 -20.26 -16.58
C LEU A 153 7.28 -21.58 -15.89
N GLN A 154 7.35 -21.57 -14.56
CA GLN A 154 7.48 -22.78 -13.78
C GLN A 154 6.12 -23.48 -13.68
N ARG A 155 5.87 -24.48 -14.54
CA ARG A 155 4.54 -25.10 -14.72
C ARG A 155 3.90 -25.65 -13.44
N LYS A 156 4.68 -26.27 -12.53
CA LYS A 156 4.16 -26.87 -11.28
C LYS A 156 3.57 -25.83 -10.32
N THR A 157 4.21 -24.67 -10.21
CA THR A 157 3.80 -23.56 -9.33
C THR A 157 3.03 -22.47 -10.06
N ARG A 158 3.02 -22.54 -11.41
CA ARG A 158 2.54 -21.54 -12.35
C ARG A 158 3.13 -20.16 -12.05
N MET A 159 4.40 -20.15 -11.68
CA MET A 159 5.13 -18.93 -11.38
C MET A 159 5.78 -18.40 -12.65
N VAL A 160 5.54 -17.12 -12.93
CA VAL A 160 6.23 -16.36 -13.97
C VAL A 160 7.37 -15.57 -13.35
N SER A 161 8.53 -15.58 -14.00
CA SER A 161 9.70 -14.76 -13.65
C SER A 161 10.46 -14.33 -14.90
N CYS A 162 11.17 -13.20 -14.82
CA CYS A 162 12.00 -12.69 -15.91
C CYS A 162 13.48 -12.89 -15.59
N PRO A 163 14.18 -13.85 -16.24
CA PRO A 163 15.62 -14.03 -16.06
C PRO A 163 16.40 -12.97 -16.85
N TRP A 164 16.05 -11.70 -16.65
CA TRP A 164 16.67 -10.58 -17.34
C TRP A 164 18.00 -10.23 -16.69
N HIS A 165 18.89 -9.62 -17.46
CA HIS A 165 20.11 -9.03 -16.93
C HIS A 165 19.84 -7.61 -16.44
N VAL A 166 20.65 -7.13 -15.49
CA VAL A 166 20.64 -5.73 -15.06
C VAL A 166 20.89 -4.84 -16.28
N THR A 167 20.02 -3.86 -16.51
CA THR A 167 20.18 -2.88 -17.58
C THR A 167 20.99 -1.68 -17.10
N THR A 168 20.67 -1.19 -15.90
CA THR A 168 21.37 -0.07 -15.26
C THR A 168 21.15 -0.10 -13.75
N THR A 169 21.90 0.72 -13.01
CA THR A 169 21.77 0.88 -11.57
C THR A 169 21.47 2.35 -11.25
N VAL A 170 20.40 2.60 -10.50
CA VAL A 170 20.03 3.93 -10.03
C VAL A 170 20.67 4.17 -8.66
N ASN A 171 21.45 5.25 -8.55
CA ASN A 171 22.00 5.71 -7.27
C ASN A 171 21.03 6.71 -6.61
N THR A 172 20.58 6.36 -5.42
CA THR A 172 19.63 7.13 -4.59
C THR A 172 20.32 7.89 -3.46
N THR A 173 21.65 7.96 -3.49
CA THR A 173 22.42 8.76 -2.52
C THR A 173 21.96 10.21 -2.59
N GLY A 174 21.68 10.81 -1.43
CA GLY A 174 21.16 12.18 -1.32
C GLY A 174 19.66 12.32 -1.58
N TRP A 175 18.95 11.25 -1.99
CA TRP A 175 17.50 11.30 -2.10
C TRP A 175 16.88 11.26 -0.70
N PRO A 176 15.87 12.09 -0.40
CA PRO A 176 15.12 11.98 0.85
C PRO A 176 14.53 10.58 1.03
N ASP A 177 14.42 10.09 2.24
CA ASP A 177 13.67 8.85 2.47
C ASP A 177 12.20 9.05 2.08
N GLY A 178 11.54 8.00 1.62
CA GLY A 178 10.15 8.12 1.15
C GLY A 178 9.72 7.06 0.17
N PHE A 179 8.47 7.18 -0.27
CA PHE A 179 7.93 6.41 -1.38
C PHE A 179 8.22 7.13 -2.68
N TYR A 180 8.64 6.38 -3.68
CA TYR A 180 8.98 6.84 -5.00
C TYR A 180 8.35 5.93 -6.05
N TYR A 181 8.37 6.40 -7.27
CA TYR A 181 8.32 5.53 -8.43
C TYR A 181 9.28 6.01 -9.51
N LEU A 182 9.80 5.05 -10.26
CA LEU A 182 10.58 5.29 -11.46
C LEU A 182 9.65 5.24 -12.66
N VAL A 183 9.77 6.21 -13.56
CA VAL A 183 9.11 6.23 -14.86
C VAL A 183 10.15 5.93 -15.92
N LEU A 184 10.01 4.79 -16.60
CA LEU A 184 10.74 4.49 -17.83
C LEU A 184 10.00 5.17 -18.99
N THR A 185 10.68 6.01 -19.77
CA THR A 185 10.05 6.76 -20.87
C THR A 185 11.04 7.08 -21.99
N ASP A 186 10.56 7.13 -23.22
CA ASP A 186 11.30 7.66 -24.38
C ASP A 186 10.96 9.13 -24.70
N GLY A 187 10.23 9.81 -23.80
CA GLY A 187 9.74 11.18 -24.01
C GLY A 187 8.40 11.25 -24.74
N SER A 188 7.87 10.12 -25.23
CA SER A 188 6.50 10.04 -25.74
C SER A 188 5.50 9.70 -24.61
N ARG A 189 4.22 9.52 -24.96
CA ARG A 189 3.18 9.02 -24.03
C ARG A 189 3.36 7.55 -23.60
N ARG A 190 4.45 6.89 -24.01
CA ARG A 190 4.80 5.52 -23.62
C ARG A 190 5.60 5.55 -22.32
N GLU A 191 5.04 4.97 -21.27
CA GLU A 191 5.74 4.87 -19.99
C GLU A 191 5.44 3.58 -19.22
N HIS A 192 6.40 3.21 -18.37
CA HIS A 192 6.25 2.15 -17.39
C HIS A 192 6.69 2.62 -16.00
N ARG A 193 5.84 2.37 -15.00
CA ARG A 193 6.08 2.82 -13.62
C ARG A 193 6.50 1.68 -12.71
N ILE A 194 7.55 1.89 -11.93
CA ILE A 194 8.10 0.90 -11.01
C ILE A 194 8.16 1.52 -9.60
N PRO A 195 7.46 0.96 -8.59
CA PRO A 195 7.52 1.49 -7.23
C PRO A 195 8.92 1.31 -6.62
N LEU A 196 9.36 2.29 -5.84
CA LEU A 196 10.65 2.31 -5.16
C LEU A 196 10.50 2.91 -3.76
N ILE A 197 11.02 2.25 -2.72
CA ILE A 197 11.05 2.81 -1.38
C ILE A 197 12.49 3.16 -1.03
N VAL A 198 12.72 4.41 -0.64
CA VAL A 198 14.00 4.83 -0.07
C VAL A 198 13.86 4.70 1.44
N GLU A 199 14.39 3.61 1.99
CA GLU A 199 14.30 3.27 3.42
C GLU A 199 15.10 4.25 4.29
N SER A 200 14.58 4.53 5.49
CA SER A 200 15.29 5.33 6.47
C SER A 200 16.41 4.57 7.17
N ALA A 201 17.49 5.29 7.50
CA ALA A 201 18.63 4.73 8.23
C ALA A 201 18.26 4.28 9.65
N SER A 202 17.28 4.94 10.27
CA SER A 202 16.74 4.58 11.58
C SER A 202 15.23 4.80 11.61
N VAL A 203 14.55 3.96 12.39
CA VAL A 203 13.10 3.98 12.64
C VAL A 203 12.74 4.36 14.08
N VAL A 204 13.74 4.51 14.96
CA VAL A 204 13.52 4.77 16.38
C VAL A 204 12.78 6.10 16.59
N GLY A 205 11.69 6.06 17.36
CA GLY A 205 10.84 7.24 17.64
C GLY A 205 10.03 7.74 16.44
N LYS A 206 9.98 6.99 15.33
CA LYS A 206 9.29 7.41 14.10
C LYS A 206 7.97 6.68 13.88
N ALA A 207 7.08 7.28 13.11
CA ALA A 207 5.99 6.56 12.46
C ALA A 207 6.50 5.96 11.14
N VAL A 208 6.53 4.62 11.08
CA VAL A 208 7.00 3.85 9.93
C VAL A 208 5.83 3.57 8.99
N LEU A 209 5.83 4.18 7.81
CA LEU A 209 4.85 3.93 6.76
C LEU A 209 5.27 2.71 5.93
N VAL A 210 4.37 1.72 5.81
CA VAL A 210 4.67 0.44 5.18
C VAL A 210 3.99 0.32 3.82
N PHE A 211 4.80 0.08 2.79
CA PHE A 211 4.34 -0.19 1.44
C PHE A 211 3.89 -1.65 1.28
N ASN A 212 2.71 -1.87 0.68
CA ASN A 212 2.06 -3.18 0.59
C ASN A 212 2.58 -4.08 -0.56
N ASP A 213 3.90 -4.25 -0.65
CA ASP A 213 4.55 -4.95 -1.78
C ASP A 213 4.13 -6.42 -1.93
N CYS A 214 3.80 -7.10 -0.82
CA CYS A 214 3.33 -8.49 -0.87
C CYS A 214 1.94 -8.56 -1.49
N THR A 215 1.03 -7.67 -1.11
CA THR A 215 -0.32 -7.58 -1.70
C THR A 215 -0.25 -7.17 -3.16
N MET A 216 0.51 -6.13 -3.50
CA MET A 216 0.72 -5.75 -4.90
C MET A 216 1.20 -6.92 -5.74
N GLN A 217 2.14 -7.70 -5.23
CA GLN A 217 2.71 -8.80 -5.96
C GLN A 217 1.75 -10.00 -6.09
N ALA A 218 0.90 -10.25 -5.09
CA ALA A 218 -0.14 -11.26 -5.13
C ALA A 218 -1.16 -11.00 -6.26
N TYR A 219 -1.52 -9.73 -6.47
CA TYR A 219 -2.48 -9.30 -7.50
C TYR A 219 -1.84 -8.99 -8.85
N ASN A 220 -0.52 -8.91 -8.94
CA ASN A 220 0.18 -8.59 -10.19
C ASN A 220 -0.07 -9.66 -11.27
N LYS A 221 -0.78 -9.28 -12.33
CA LYS A 221 -1.15 -10.14 -13.48
C LYS A 221 -0.13 -10.12 -14.62
N TRP A 222 1.05 -9.52 -14.42
CA TRP A 222 2.09 -9.54 -15.44
C TRP A 222 2.44 -10.99 -15.85
N GLY A 223 2.57 -11.22 -17.16
CA GLY A 223 2.76 -12.56 -17.72
C GLY A 223 1.50 -13.43 -17.76
N GLY A 224 0.32 -12.91 -17.36
CA GLY A 224 -0.96 -13.62 -17.40
C GLY A 224 -1.28 -14.43 -16.15
N TYR A 225 -0.46 -14.35 -15.10
CA TYR A 225 -0.57 -15.17 -13.89
C TYR A 225 -0.44 -14.33 -12.61
N SER A 226 -1.27 -14.62 -11.62
CA SER A 226 -1.31 -14.01 -10.28
C SER A 226 -1.78 -15.04 -9.25
N LEU A 227 -1.76 -14.69 -7.96
CA LEU A 227 -2.33 -15.56 -6.92
C LEU A 227 -3.87 -15.64 -6.97
N TYR A 228 -4.54 -14.82 -7.78
CA TYR A 228 -6.00 -14.84 -7.98
C TYR A 228 -6.43 -15.53 -9.28
N THR A 229 -5.74 -15.23 -10.38
CA THR A 229 -6.13 -15.69 -11.73
C THR A 229 -4.91 -16.10 -12.55
N GLY A 230 -5.08 -17.13 -13.38
CA GLY A 230 -4.19 -17.46 -14.48
C GLY A 230 -4.70 -16.92 -15.83
N PRO A 231 -4.26 -17.51 -16.96
CA PRO A 231 -4.71 -17.16 -18.29
C PRO A 231 -6.24 -17.15 -18.40
N ASN A 232 -6.78 -16.27 -19.25
CA ASN A 232 -8.21 -16.06 -19.44
C ASN A 232 -8.95 -15.71 -18.14
N ARG A 233 -8.26 -15.11 -17.17
CA ARG A 233 -8.79 -14.74 -15.85
C ARG A 233 -9.32 -15.92 -15.03
N SER A 234 -8.92 -17.16 -15.36
CA SER A 234 -9.40 -18.35 -14.65
C SER A 234 -8.79 -18.48 -13.26
N THR A 235 -9.64 -18.66 -12.24
CA THR A 235 -9.21 -18.89 -10.85
C THR A 235 -8.66 -20.30 -10.64
N ALA A 236 -9.05 -21.27 -11.47
CA ALA A 236 -8.56 -22.64 -11.43
C ALA A 236 -7.09 -22.75 -11.87
N THR A 237 -6.66 -21.84 -12.76
CA THR A 237 -5.29 -21.78 -13.31
C THR A 237 -4.40 -20.73 -12.62
N ARG A 238 -4.84 -20.16 -11.50
CA ARG A 238 -4.03 -19.22 -10.70
C ARG A 238 -2.69 -19.80 -10.26
N SER A 239 -1.76 -18.91 -9.95
CA SER A 239 -0.44 -19.25 -9.40
C SER A 239 -0.49 -19.70 -7.95
N TYR A 240 0.47 -20.55 -7.58
CA TYR A 240 0.81 -20.85 -6.19
C TYR A 240 2.00 -20.03 -5.69
N LYS A 241 2.84 -19.56 -6.62
CA LYS A 241 4.00 -18.69 -6.33
C LYS A 241 4.05 -17.54 -7.34
N VAL A 242 4.46 -16.36 -6.90
CA VAL A 242 4.66 -15.17 -7.73
C VAL A 242 6.00 -14.51 -7.41
N SER A 243 6.80 -14.18 -8.43
CA SER A 243 8.15 -13.63 -8.26
C SER A 243 8.17 -12.11 -8.36
N PHE A 244 8.84 -11.43 -7.43
CA PHE A 244 9.11 -9.99 -7.51
C PHE A 244 10.03 -9.63 -8.71
N ASP A 245 10.63 -10.63 -9.36
CA ASP A 245 11.48 -10.47 -10.55
C ASP A 245 10.67 -10.45 -11.84
N ARG A 246 9.67 -9.57 -11.87
CA ARG A 246 8.84 -9.31 -13.04
C ARG A 246 8.21 -7.91 -12.94
N PRO A 247 7.88 -7.27 -14.08
CA PRO A 247 7.23 -5.96 -14.07
C PRO A 247 5.86 -5.95 -13.36
N TYR A 248 5.45 -4.78 -12.87
CA TYR A 248 4.13 -4.58 -12.27
C TYR A 248 3.10 -4.11 -13.32
N ARG A 249 1.89 -4.68 -13.28
CA ARG A 249 0.75 -4.22 -14.14
C ARG A 249 -0.41 -3.61 -13.34
N ASN A 250 -0.20 -3.34 -12.07
CA ASN A 250 -1.20 -2.87 -11.12
C ASN A 250 -0.71 -1.65 -10.34
N PHE A 251 -0.06 -0.70 -11.03
CA PHE A 251 0.44 0.53 -10.40
C PHE A 251 -0.68 1.41 -9.82
N ASN A 252 -1.93 1.23 -10.27
CA ASN A 252 -3.10 1.85 -9.66
C ASN A 252 -3.24 1.52 -8.15
N GLU A 253 -2.74 0.37 -7.68
CA GLU A 253 -2.70 0.04 -6.25
C GLU A 253 -1.80 1.01 -5.46
N VAL A 254 -0.71 1.51 -6.07
CA VAL A 254 0.13 2.54 -5.46
C VAL A 254 -0.68 3.83 -5.30
N GLU A 255 -1.32 4.29 -6.37
CA GLU A 255 -2.07 5.56 -6.39
C GLU A 255 -3.28 5.56 -5.46
N LEU A 256 -4.00 4.43 -5.36
CA LEU A 256 -5.24 4.35 -4.60
C LEU A 256 -5.01 3.96 -3.13
N ARG A 257 -3.99 3.14 -2.82
CA ARG A 257 -3.83 2.58 -1.47
C ARG A 257 -2.65 3.14 -0.70
N ASN A 258 -1.55 3.46 -1.37
CA ASN A 258 -0.28 3.81 -0.72
C ASN A 258 0.02 5.31 -0.77
N ALA A 259 -0.15 5.93 -1.94
CA ALA A 259 0.13 7.34 -2.14
C ALA A 259 -0.69 8.26 -1.22
N PRO A 260 -2.00 8.03 -0.98
CA PRO A 260 -2.78 8.90 -0.11
C PRO A 260 -2.32 8.83 1.36
N LEU A 261 -1.81 7.68 1.83
CA LEU A 261 -1.21 7.59 3.17
C LEU A 261 0.01 8.52 3.29
N VAL A 262 0.93 8.47 2.33
CA VAL A 262 2.14 9.30 2.34
C VAL A 262 1.79 10.78 2.26
N ARG A 263 0.87 11.14 1.36
CA ARG A 263 0.38 12.52 1.22
C ARG A 263 -0.26 13.03 2.51
N ALA A 264 -1.12 12.22 3.14
CA ALA A 264 -1.77 12.58 4.40
C ALA A 264 -0.77 12.73 5.56
N ALA A 265 0.20 11.82 5.66
CA ALA A 265 1.23 11.86 6.70
C ALA A 265 2.16 13.08 6.56
N GLU A 266 2.63 13.37 5.34
CA GLU A 266 3.53 14.49 5.06
C GLU A 266 2.82 15.85 5.03
N ALA A 267 1.48 15.87 5.01
CA ALA A 267 0.69 17.09 5.16
C ALA A 267 0.46 17.49 6.63
N ILE A 268 0.91 16.68 7.59
CA ILE A 268 0.82 17.02 9.01
C ILE A 268 1.87 18.08 9.32
N ASP A 269 1.40 19.28 9.66
CA ASP A 269 2.25 20.35 10.17
C ASP A 269 2.55 20.10 11.66
N ASP A 270 3.53 19.23 11.91
CA ASP A 270 4.05 18.93 13.23
C ASP A 270 5.57 18.69 13.13
N PRO A 271 6.42 19.61 13.62
CA PRO A 271 7.87 19.46 13.51
C PRO A 271 8.43 18.28 14.33
N ALA A 272 7.68 17.79 15.32
CA ALA A 272 8.05 16.62 16.12
C ALA A 272 7.75 15.30 15.39
N LEU A 273 6.81 15.29 14.44
CA LEU A 273 6.49 14.09 13.65
C LEU A 273 7.68 13.71 12.76
N LYS A 274 8.28 12.55 13.05
CA LYS A 274 9.31 11.96 12.20
C LYS A 274 8.76 10.73 11.50
N LEU A 275 8.92 10.67 10.18
CA LEU A 275 8.47 9.56 9.34
C LEU A 275 9.65 8.67 8.94
N ALA A 276 9.38 7.38 8.81
CA ALA A 276 10.24 6.39 8.18
C ALA A 276 9.43 5.54 7.21
N TYR A 277 10.11 4.83 6.32
CA TYR A 277 9.47 4.13 5.20
C TYR A 277 10.11 2.75 5.02
N THR A 278 9.30 1.74 4.76
CA THR A 278 9.75 0.36 4.49
C THR A 278 8.69 -0.43 3.71
N THR A 279 8.93 -1.73 3.49
CA THR A 279 7.99 -2.63 2.81
C THR A 279 7.67 -3.88 3.65
N GLU A 280 6.52 -4.51 3.40
CA GLU A 280 6.09 -5.73 4.10
C GLU A 280 7.12 -6.87 3.96
N ALA A 281 7.61 -7.11 2.74
CA ALA A 281 8.57 -8.18 2.49
C ALA A 281 9.91 -7.96 3.19
N ARG A 282 10.30 -6.69 3.42
CA ARG A 282 11.53 -6.31 4.11
C ARG A 282 11.44 -6.52 5.62
N ILE A 283 10.31 -6.15 6.24
CA ILE A 283 10.07 -6.37 7.69
C ILE A 283 10.14 -7.87 8.02
N SER A 284 9.76 -8.75 7.09
CA SER A 284 9.83 -10.21 7.31
C SER A 284 11.25 -10.69 7.62
N ARG A 285 11.48 -11.08 8.88
CA ARG A 285 12.79 -11.49 9.46
C ARG A 285 13.78 -10.34 9.63
N ASN A 286 13.32 -9.10 9.64
CA ASN A 286 14.18 -7.93 9.89
C ASN A 286 13.54 -7.00 10.95
N PRO A 287 13.63 -7.36 12.25
CA PRO A 287 13.03 -6.57 13.31
C PRO A 287 13.62 -5.16 13.46
N ALA A 288 14.83 -4.91 12.97
CA ALA A 288 15.46 -3.59 13.03
C ALA A 288 14.66 -2.52 12.24
N LEU A 289 13.80 -2.92 11.30
CA LEU A 289 12.95 -2.00 10.54
C LEU A 289 11.69 -1.54 11.29
N VAL A 290 11.42 -2.06 12.48
CA VAL A 290 10.28 -1.66 13.32
C VAL A 290 10.62 -1.52 14.81
N SER A 291 11.78 -2.03 15.24
CA SER A 291 12.17 -1.97 16.65
C SER A 291 12.40 -0.53 17.11
N GLY A 292 11.71 -0.14 18.18
CA GLY A 292 11.78 1.21 18.73
C GLY A 292 11.02 2.26 17.94
N ALA A 293 10.28 1.89 16.89
CA ALA A 293 9.37 2.81 16.22
C ALA A 293 8.24 3.24 17.17
N ALA A 294 7.81 4.50 17.06
CA ALA A 294 6.63 4.99 17.78
C ALA A 294 5.36 4.31 17.23
N ALA A 295 5.30 4.17 15.89
CA ALA A 295 4.23 3.45 15.23
C ALA A 295 4.68 2.72 13.96
N VAL A 296 3.97 1.66 13.60
CA VAL A 296 4.00 1.04 12.26
C VAL A 296 2.62 1.19 11.62
N VAL A 297 2.59 1.82 10.45
CA VAL A 297 1.37 2.27 9.78
C VAL A 297 1.25 1.59 8.43
N PHE A 298 0.23 0.74 8.29
CA PHE A 298 -0.09 0.03 7.07
C PHE A 298 -1.11 0.82 6.23
N ALA A 299 -0.87 0.81 4.92
CA ALA A 299 -1.72 1.39 3.90
C ALA A 299 -3.07 0.65 3.77
N GLY A 300 -3.89 1.04 2.79
CA GLY A 300 -5.29 0.61 2.70
C GLY A 300 -5.54 -0.89 2.45
N HIS A 301 -4.52 -1.69 2.12
CA HIS A 301 -4.71 -3.11 1.79
C HIS A 301 -3.46 -3.97 2.09
N SER A 302 -3.38 -4.53 3.29
CA SER A 302 -2.25 -5.34 3.76
C SER A 302 -2.64 -6.82 3.92
N GLU A 303 -3.06 -7.47 2.82
CA GLU A 303 -3.73 -8.78 2.81
C GLU A 303 -2.78 -9.98 3.01
N TYR A 304 -1.55 -9.92 2.48
CA TYR A 304 -0.65 -11.09 2.35
C TYR A 304 0.53 -11.07 3.33
N TRP A 305 0.44 -11.82 4.42
CA TRP A 305 1.44 -11.79 5.49
C TRP A 305 2.15 -13.12 5.70
N SER A 306 3.48 -13.07 5.80
CA SER A 306 4.27 -14.23 6.23
C SER A 306 4.20 -14.37 7.76
N PRO A 307 4.39 -15.59 8.32
CA PRO A 307 4.52 -15.76 9.76
C PRO A 307 5.61 -14.91 10.40
N SER A 308 6.73 -14.70 9.70
CA SER A 308 7.82 -13.88 10.19
C SER A 308 7.47 -12.39 10.21
N LEU A 309 6.77 -11.88 9.19
CA LEU A 309 6.24 -10.52 9.19
C LEU A 309 5.32 -10.32 10.39
N ARG A 310 4.32 -11.21 10.56
CA ARG A 310 3.37 -11.11 11.67
C ARG A 310 4.05 -11.11 13.03
N ARG A 311 4.97 -12.05 13.28
CA ARG A 311 5.73 -12.12 14.55
C ARG A 311 6.57 -10.87 14.79
N THR A 312 7.16 -10.29 13.74
CA THR A 312 7.97 -9.08 13.85
C THR A 312 7.11 -7.88 14.28
N ILE A 313 5.92 -7.75 13.71
CA ILE A 313 4.96 -6.71 14.08
C ILE A 313 4.37 -6.92 15.47
N GLU A 314 3.95 -8.15 15.80
CA GLU A 314 3.48 -8.49 17.15
C GLU A 314 4.57 -8.23 18.19
N GLY A 315 5.82 -8.58 17.91
CA GLY A 315 6.96 -8.31 18.79
C GLY A 315 7.27 -6.82 18.97
N ALA A 316 7.05 -5.98 17.94
CA ALA A 316 7.17 -4.53 18.08
C ALA A 316 6.04 -3.97 18.95
N ARG A 317 4.79 -4.40 18.72
CA ARG A 317 3.64 -4.06 19.58
C ARG A 317 3.89 -4.43 21.03
N ASP A 318 4.37 -5.64 21.27
CA ASP A 318 4.64 -6.16 22.62
C ASP A 318 5.82 -5.42 23.30
N LYS A 319 6.54 -4.55 22.57
CA LYS A 319 7.59 -3.65 23.07
C LYS A 319 7.21 -2.16 23.05
N GLY A 320 5.93 -1.83 22.85
CA GLY A 320 5.44 -0.46 22.97
C GLY A 320 5.17 0.28 21.64
N THR A 321 5.42 -0.35 20.49
CA THR A 321 5.15 0.27 19.18
C THR A 321 3.67 0.20 18.81
N ASN A 322 3.05 1.34 18.52
CA ASN A 322 1.65 1.40 18.07
C ASN A 322 1.49 0.81 16.66
N ILE A 323 0.38 0.13 16.38
CA ILE A 323 0.11 -0.45 15.04
C ILE A 323 -1.17 0.15 14.45
N VAL A 324 -1.11 0.64 13.22
CA VAL A 324 -2.25 1.26 12.54
C VAL A 324 -2.51 0.58 11.21
N PHE A 325 -3.76 0.22 10.97
CA PHE A 325 -4.24 -0.25 9.67
C PHE A 325 -5.30 0.72 9.13
N PHE A 326 -5.00 1.41 8.03
CA PHE A 326 -5.95 2.32 7.35
C PHE A 326 -6.84 1.62 6.31
N GLY A 327 -7.00 0.30 6.43
CA GLY A 327 -7.64 -0.55 5.42
C GLY A 327 -8.63 -1.57 6.00
N ALA A 328 -8.99 -2.54 5.17
CA ALA A 328 -9.68 -3.77 5.55
C ALA A 328 -8.99 -4.98 4.90
N ASN A 329 -9.49 -6.19 5.19
CA ASN A 329 -8.94 -7.44 4.69
C ASN A 329 -7.44 -7.59 5.03
N ASN A 330 -7.05 -7.01 6.16
CA ASN A 330 -5.68 -7.03 6.63
C ASN A 330 -5.34 -8.40 7.20
N VAL A 331 -4.12 -8.89 6.92
CA VAL A 331 -3.60 -10.13 7.48
C VAL A 331 -4.48 -11.34 7.12
N TYR A 332 -5.12 -11.37 5.95
CA TYR A 332 -6.07 -12.42 5.59
C TYR A 332 -5.39 -13.70 5.10
N TRP A 333 -4.42 -13.58 4.18
CA TRP A 333 -3.69 -14.74 3.65
C TRP A 333 -2.34 -14.93 4.37
N ARG A 334 -2.11 -16.14 4.86
CA ARG A 334 -0.78 -16.58 5.30
C ARG A 334 0.06 -16.92 4.07
N THR A 335 1.26 -16.37 4.01
CA THR A 335 2.21 -16.55 2.91
C THR A 335 3.56 -17.11 3.37
N ARG A 336 4.41 -17.47 2.42
CA ARG A 336 5.86 -17.63 2.64
C ARG A 336 6.63 -16.73 1.70
N LEU A 337 7.84 -16.37 2.11
CA LEU A 337 8.81 -15.62 1.31
C LEU A 337 10.04 -16.50 1.10
N GLU A 338 10.33 -16.81 -0.16
CA GLU A 338 11.47 -17.60 -0.63
C GLU A 338 12.46 -16.70 -1.41
N SER A 339 13.68 -17.20 -1.62
CA SER A 339 14.70 -16.52 -2.42
C SER A 339 14.50 -16.70 -3.93
N SER A 340 15.10 -15.82 -4.71
CA SER A 340 15.29 -15.96 -6.16
C SER A 340 16.73 -15.61 -6.54
N PHE A 341 17.02 -15.54 -7.84
CA PHE A 341 18.32 -15.12 -8.36
C PHE A 341 18.67 -13.65 -8.07
N THR A 342 17.70 -12.82 -7.67
CA THR A 342 17.92 -11.41 -7.32
C THR A 342 18.04 -11.16 -5.81
N GLY A 343 17.82 -12.18 -4.98
CA GLY A 343 18.04 -12.12 -3.53
C GLY A 343 17.01 -12.87 -2.70
N THR A 344 17.03 -12.63 -1.38
CA THR A 344 16.09 -13.22 -0.41
C THR A 344 14.73 -12.53 -0.44
N ASN A 345 13.67 -13.24 -0.08
CA ASN A 345 12.28 -12.74 0.00
C ASN A 345 11.67 -12.29 -1.34
N ARG A 346 12.23 -12.77 -2.46
CA ARG A 346 11.88 -12.39 -3.83
C ARG A 346 10.80 -13.26 -4.47
N VAL A 347 10.29 -14.26 -3.77
CA VAL A 347 9.15 -15.07 -4.21
C VAL A 347 8.10 -15.17 -3.10
N LEU A 348 6.87 -14.71 -3.40
CA LEU A 348 5.71 -14.83 -2.53
C LEU A 348 4.95 -16.11 -2.84
N VAL A 349 4.72 -16.94 -1.83
CA VAL A 349 4.06 -18.25 -1.94
C VAL A 349 2.72 -18.23 -1.24
N CYS A 350 1.65 -18.65 -1.94
CA CYS A 350 0.34 -18.87 -1.34
C CYS A 350 -0.49 -19.92 -2.09
N TYR A 351 -0.68 -21.07 -1.45
CA TYR A 351 -1.49 -22.16 -1.99
C TYR A 351 -2.99 -21.96 -1.73
N ARG A 352 -3.40 -21.07 -0.82
CA ARG A 352 -4.77 -20.73 -0.39
C ARG A 352 -5.65 -21.87 0.14
N LYS A 353 -5.36 -23.10 -0.25
CA LYS A 353 -6.03 -24.31 0.21
C LYS A 353 -4.96 -25.18 0.85
N ALA A 354 -5.08 -25.41 2.16
CA ALA A 354 -4.10 -26.19 2.93
C ALA A 354 -3.76 -27.54 2.27
N ARG A 355 -4.76 -28.23 1.70
CA ARG A 355 -4.58 -29.53 1.02
C ARG A 355 -3.66 -29.51 -0.21
N LEU A 356 -3.46 -28.35 -0.83
CA LEU A 356 -2.58 -28.20 -1.99
C LEU A 356 -1.14 -27.84 -1.59
N ASP A 357 -0.93 -27.44 -0.34
CA ASP A 357 0.37 -26.97 0.12
C ASP A 357 1.27 -28.15 0.50
N PRO A 358 2.44 -28.33 -0.14
CA PRO A 358 3.35 -29.42 0.18
C PRO A 358 3.85 -29.38 1.63
N TYR A 359 3.80 -28.22 2.29
CA TYR A 359 4.23 -28.07 3.68
C TYR A 359 3.22 -28.62 4.69
N ARG A 360 2.00 -28.99 4.26
CA ARG A 360 0.91 -29.44 5.15
C ARG A 360 1.28 -30.54 6.13
N ARG A 361 2.11 -31.51 5.72
CA ARG A 361 2.43 -32.67 6.57
C ARG A 361 3.63 -32.45 7.51
N ARG A 362 4.63 -31.67 7.08
CA ARG A 362 5.91 -31.52 7.79
C ARG A 362 6.07 -30.20 8.53
N HIS A 363 5.38 -29.15 8.07
CA HIS A 363 5.49 -27.78 8.59
C HIS A 363 4.09 -27.12 8.63
N PRO A 364 3.14 -27.64 9.44
CA PRO A 364 1.76 -27.16 9.50
C PRO A 364 1.66 -25.65 9.80
N GLU A 365 2.56 -25.10 10.60
CA GLU A 365 2.67 -23.67 10.93
C GLU A 365 3.01 -22.79 9.71
N ALA A 366 3.68 -23.36 8.71
CA ALA A 366 4.10 -22.67 7.50
C ALA A 366 3.10 -22.82 6.34
N VAL A 367 2.00 -23.56 6.51
CA VAL A 367 0.96 -23.76 5.49
C VAL A 367 0.30 -22.45 5.10
N THR A 368 0.19 -22.21 3.79
CA THR A 368 -0.32 -20.96 3.22
C THR A 368 -1.80 -21.08 2.89
N THR A 369 -2.63 -20.72 3.85
CA THR A 369 -4.08 -20.57 3.74
C THR A 369 -4.52 -19.32 4.50
N GLN A 370 -5.82 -19.08 4.66
CA GLN A 370 -6.29 -17.97 5.48
C GLN A 370 -5.77 -18.08 6.90
N TRP A 371 -5.42 -16.95 7.53
CA TRP A 371 -4.90 -16.92 8.89
C TRP A 371 -5.85 -17.55 9.92
N ARG A 372 -7.15 -17.44 9.69
CA ARG A 372 -8.22 -18.04 10.51
C ARG A 372 -8.48 -19.53 10.28
N GLN A 373 -7.82 -20.16 9.30
CA GLN A 373 -8.02 -21.56 8.94
C GLN A 373 -6.89 -22.46 9.46
N GLY A 374 -7.20 -23.76 9.62
CA GLY A 374 -6.21 -24.78 9.97
C GLY A 374 -5.17 -25.02 8.87
N PRO A 375 -4.07 -25.75 9.16
CA PRO A 375 -3.89 -26.58 10.36
C PRO A 375 -3.47 -25.80 11.61
N VAL A 376 -2.91 -24.59 11.47
CA VAL A 376 -2.62 -23.70 12.60
C VAL A 376 -3.45 -22.43 12.41
N SER A 377 -4.50 -22.24 13.20
CA SER A 377 -5.35 -21.06 13.12
C SER A 377 -4.83 -19.95 14.05
N LYS A 378 -4.68 -18.75 13.49
CA LYS A 378 -4.37 -17.51 14.21
C LYS A 378 -5.11 -16.37 13.52
N PRO A 379 -6.42 -16.18 13.78
CA PRO A 379 -7.24 -15.22 13.04
C PRO A 379 -6.70 -13.80 13.15
N GLU A 380 -7.09 -12.99 12.18
CA GLU A 380 -6.75 -11.59 11.98
C GLU A 380 -7.10 -10.78 13.23
N SER A 381 -8.27 -11.07 13.82
CA SER A 381 -8.81 -10.41 15.02
C SER A 381 -7.88 -10.41 16.23
N THR A 382 -6.96 -11.37 16.33
CA THR A 382 -5.98 -11.41 17.43
C THR A 382 -4.87 -10.35 17.29
N LEU A 383 -4.75 -9.72 16.12
CA LEU A 383 -3.88 -8.57 15.88
C LEU A 383 -4.67 -7.32 15.52
N THR A 384 -5.59 -7.37 14.55
CA THR A 384 -6.30 -6.19 14.02
C THR A 384 -7.51 -5.80 14.86
N GLY A 385 -8.03 -6.69 15.71
CA GLY A 385 -9.26 -6.48 16.48
C GLY A 385 -10.54 -6.81 15.73
N SER A 386 -10.48 -7.08 14.42
CA SER A 386 -11.64 -7.45 13.59
C SER A 386 -11.28 -8.54 12.58
N VAL A 387 -12.27 -9.05 11.86
CA VAL A 387 -12.08 -10.07 10.82
C VAL A 387 -12.69 -9.62 9.50
N TYR A 388 -12.05 -9.95 8.37
CA TYR A 388 -12.66 -9.82 7.04
C TYR A 388 -14.15 -10.22 7.03
N GLY A 389 -14.95 -9.30 6.50
CA GLY A 389 -16.39 -9.29 6.45
C GLY A 389 -16.92 -9.49 5.03
N ASP A 390 -16.93 -8.43 4.22
CA ASP A 390 -17.60 -8.39 2.91
C ASP A 390 -16.76 -7.67 1.83
N LEU A 391 -17.14 -7.84 0.56
CA LEU A 391 -16.57 -7.17 -0.62
C LEU A 391 -17.62 -6.43 -1.44
N GLY A 392 -17.15 -5.51 -2.28
CA GLY A 392 -18.00 -4.67 -3.13
C GLY A 392 -18.86 -3.70 -2.32
N VAL A 393 -18.41 -3.35 -1.11
CA VAL A 393 -19.16 -2.49 -0.20
C VAL A 393 -19.18 -1.05 -0.72
N LYS A 394 -20.33 -0.41 -0.64
CA LYS A 394 -20.53 1.04 -0.79
C LYS A 394 -21.51 1.48 0.28
N GLY A 395 -21.03 2.22 1.27
CA GLY A 395 -21.82 2.56 2.43
C GLY A 395 -21.29 3.77 3.18
N THR A 396 -21.69 3.84 4.44
CA THR A 396 -21.50 5.02 5.29
C THR A 396 -20.65 4.66 6.49
N PHE A 397 -19.72 5.54 6.86
CA PHE A 397 -19.01 5.47 8.13
C PHE A 397 -19.83 6.20 9.19
N THR A 398 -20.15 5.55 10.30
CA THR A 398 -20.96 6.15 11.38
C THR A 398 -20.19 6.16 12.70
N VAL A 399 -20.08 7.34 13.29
CA VAL A 399 -19.35 7.56 14.55
C VAL A 399 -20.13 6.97 15.73
N THR A 400 -19.52 6.04 16.47
CA THR A 400 -20.11 5.45 17.68
C THR A 400 -19.48 6.00 18.96
N ASP A 401 -18.23 6.47 18.92
CA ASP A 401 -17.57 7.07 20.08
C ASP A 401 -16.98 8.44 19.70
N PRO A 402 -17.76 9.53 19.80
CA PRO A 402 -17.29 10.86 19.40
C PRO A 402 -16.15 11.39 20.30
N SER A 403 -15.94 10.81 21.49
CA SER A 403 -14.84 11.18 22.38
C SER A 403 -13.49 10.58 21.95
N PHE A 404 -13.49 9.68 20.98
CA PHE A 404 -12.28 9.03 20.50
C PHE A 404 -11.34 10.06 19.86
N PHE A 405 -10.05 10.01 20.23
CA PHE A 405 -9.04 11.02 19.87
C PHE A 405 -8.96 11.30 18.36
N ALA A 406 -9.23 10.28 17.53
CA ALA A 406 -9.18 10.41 16.08
C ALA A 406 -10.18 11.45 15.54
N PHE A 407 -11.26 11.74 16.27
CA PHE A 407 -12.29 12.70 15.89
C PHE A 407 -12.05 14.12 16.42
N ALA A 408 -10.94 14.39 17.12
CA ALA A 408 -10.61 15.72 17.60
C ALA A 408 -10.64 16.76 16.47
N GLY A 409 -11.31 17.89 16.69
CA GLY A 409 -11.44 18.97 15.71
C GLY A 409 -12.35 18.68 14.50
N THR A 410 -13.00 17.52 14.43
CA THR A 410 -13.90 17.18 13.31
C THR A 410 -15.34 17.68 13.50
N GLY A 411 -15.73 18.02 14.74
CA GLY A 411 -17.11 18.32 15.11
C GLY A 411 -18.06 17.11 15.06
N ALA A 412 -17.52 15.89 14.93
CA ALA A 412 -18.35 14.70 14.87
C ALA A 412 -19.07 14.42 16.20
N VAL A 413 -20.35 14.09 16.10
CA VAL A 413 -21.20 13.66 17.22
C VAL A 413 -21.54 12.18 17.09
N ARG A 414 -22.04 11.57 18.15
CA ARG A 414 -22.56 10.18 18.12
C ARG A 414 -23.63 10.08 17.03
N GLY A 415 -23.51 9.08 16.16
CA GLY A 415 -24.41 8.87 15.03
C GLY A 415 -24.12 9.72 13.80
N ALA A 416 -23.12 10.61 13.82
CA ALA A 416 -22.72 11.34 12.63
C ALA A 416 -22.27 10.38 11.52
N THR A 417 -22.80 10.60 10.32
CA THR A 417 -22.62 9.75 9.15
C THR A 417 -21.77 10.42 8.07
N TYR A 418 -20.91 9.64 7.44
CA TYR A 418 -20.03 10.07 6.36
C TYR A 418 -20.13 9.08 5.19
N PRO A 419 -21.01 9.35 4.20
CA PRO A 419 -21.19 8.50 3.04
C PRO A 419 -19.91 8.37 2.22
N GLY A 420 -19.71 7.19 1.62
CA GLY A 420 -18.55 6.88 0.78
C GLY A 420 -17.27 6.51 1.55
N LEU A 421 -17.29 6.58 2.89
CA LEU A 421 -16.12 6.22 3.71
C LEU A 421 -16.09 4.76 4.17
N THR A 422 -17.19 4.02 3.99
CA THR A 422 -17.20 2.56 4.12
C THR A 422 -17.30 1.98 2.72
N ALA A 423 -16.19 1.55 2.13
CA ALA A 423 -16.16 1.10 0.74
C ALA A 423 -15.08 0.05 0.43
N GLY A 424 -15.28 -0.65 -0.69
CA GLY A 424 -14.40 -1.70 -1.20
C GLY A 424 -14.62 -3.01 -0.46
N GLU A 425 -13.84 -3.24 0.59
CA GLU A 425 -13.96 -4.38 1.49
C GLU A 425 -14.10 -3.90 2.93
N THR A 426 -14.67 -4.75 3.80
CA THR A 426 -14.93 -4.41 5.21
C THR A 426 -14.41 -5.49 6.14
N ASP A 427 -13.95 -5.08 7.32
CA ASP A 427 -13.72 -5.95 8.47
C ASP A 427 -14.78 -5.70 9.54
N ARG A 428 -15.13 -6.74 10.29
CA ARG A 428 -16.15 -6.67 11.35
C ARG A 428 -15.80 -7.48 12.58
N VAL A 429 -16.44 -7.14 13.69
CA VAL A 429 -16.38 -7.89 14.95
C VAL A 429 -17.63 -8.76 15.06
N PHE A 430 -17.45 -10.08 15.05
CA PHE A 430 -18.54 -11.00 15.38
C PHE A 430 -18.65 -11.16 16.90
N PRO A 431 -19.88 -11.17 17.46
CA PRO A 431 -20.09 -11.55 18.85
C PRO A 431 -19.45 -12.92 19.15
N ALA A 432 -18.69 -13.02 20.24
CA ALA A 432 -17.98 -14.24 20.62
C ALA A 432 -18.94 -15.45 20.78
N THR A 433 -20.16 -15.20 21.23
CA THR A 433 -21.25 -16.20 21.34
C THR A 433 -21.64 -16.79 19.99
N LYS A 434 -21.61 -16.00 18.91
CA LYS A 434 -21.98 -16.42 17.55
C LYS A 434 -20.81 -17.07 16.80
N ARG A 435 -19.56 -16.74 17.14
CA ARG A 435 -18.35 -17.21 16.45
C ARG A 435 -17.18 -17.46 17.40
N GLN A 436 -17.29 -18.52 18.21
CA GLN A 436 -16.30 -18.89 19.26
C GLN A 436 -14.85 -19.09 18.73
N LYS A 437 -14.67 -19.37 17.43
CA LYS A 437 -13.34 -19.50 16.81
C LYS A 437 -12.56 -18.18 16.71
N PHE A 438 -13.24 -17.04 16.79
CA PHE A 438 -12.60 -15.73 16.74
C PHE A 438 -12.32 -15.25 18.15
N ARG A 439 -11.06 -14.89 18.39
CA ARG A 439 -10.59 -14.33 19.65
C ARG A 439 -10.26 -12.86 19.44
N TYR A 440 -10.61 -12.05 20.42
CA TYR A 440 -10.43 -10.60 20.39
C TYR A 440 -9.60 -10.15 21.60
N PRO A 441 -8.83 -9.07 21.49
CA PRO A 441 -8.16 -8.44 22.63
C PRO A 441 -9.17 -8.03 23.72
N LYS A 442 -8.79 -8.18 24.99
CA LYS A 442 -9.70 -7.91 26.13
C LYS A 442 -10.16 -6.45 26.20
N THR A 443 -9.33 -5.52 25.73
CA THR A 443 -9.55 -4.07 25.76
C THR A 443 -10.14 -3.53 24.45
N LEU A 444 -10.65 -4.42 23.58
CA LEU A 444 -11.21 -4.05 22.29
C LEU A 444 -12.40 -3.09 22.43
N ARG A 445 -12.35 -1.99 21.67
CA ARG A 445 -13.41 -0.99 21.53
C ARG A 445 -13.71 -0.77 20.05
N ILE A 446 -14.97 -0.44 19.76
CA ILE A 446 -15.43 -0.06 18.42
C ILE A 446 -15.75 1.43 18.47
N PHE A 447 -15.01 2.25 17.72
CA PHE A 447 -15.18 3.71 17.70
C PHE A 447 -16.02 4.21 16.52
N ALA A 448 -16.24 3.34 15.52
CA ALA A 448 -17.20 3.55 14.45
C ALA A 448 -17.77 2.22 13.94
N HIS A 449 -19.03 2.25 13.51
CA HIS A 449 -19.78 1.08 13.03
C HIS A 449 -20.62 1.48 11.82
N SER A 450 -20.52 0.77 10.70
CA SER A 450 -21.40 1.01 9.55
C SER A 450 -22.67 0.18 9.64
N PRO A 451 -23.78 0.60 9.02
CA PRO A 451 -24.87 -0.31 8.69
C PRO A 451 -24.41 -1.46 7.77
N ALA A 452 -25.25 -2.50 7.65
CA ALA A 452 -25.01 -3.61 6.73
C ALA A 452 -25.11 -3.16 5.25
N SER A 453 -24.16 -3.59 4.42
CA SER A 453 -24.00 -3.26 3.01
C SER A 453 -23.04 -4.26 2.34
N GLY A 454 -22.96 -4.28 1.00
CA GLY A 454 -22.03 -5.18 0.28
C GLY A 454 -22.72 -6.13 -0.68
N THR A 455 -21.93 -6.97 -1.33
CA THR A 455 -22.38 -7.80 -2.47
C THR A 455 -22.62 -9.26 -2.09
N HIS A 456 -22.10 -9.74 -0.96
CA HIS A 456 -22.42 -11.09 -0.51
C HIS A 456 -23.88 -11.20 -0.03
N ALA A 457 -24.50 -12.37 -0.23
CA ALA A 457 -25.89 -12.64 0.17
C ALA A 457 -26.18 -12.46 1.68
N SER A 458 -25.13 -12.35 2.50
CA SER A 458 -25.23 -12.14 3.95
C SER A 458 -24.73 -10.75 4.38
N HIS A 459 -24.91 -9.74 3.50
CA HIS A 459 -24.51 -8.33 3.61
C HIS A 459 -23.78 -7.93 4.91
N GLY A 460 -22.55 -7.45 4.79
CA GLY A 460 -21.71 -7.11 5.92
C GLY A 460 -21.80 -5.71 6.49
N TRP A 461 -21.41 -5.55 7.75
CA TRP A 461 -21.06 -4.24 8.30
C TRP A 461 -19.55 -4.09 8.42
N SER A 462 -19.12 -2.87 8.74
CA SER A 462 -17.75 -2.49 9.01
C SER A 462 -17.63 -2.03 10.46
N ASP A 463 -16.62 -2.50 11.18
CA ASP A 463 -16.26 -2.02 12.52
C ASP A 463 -14.84 -1.45 12.50
N SER A 464 -14.70 -0.19 12.91
CA SER A 464 -13.39 0.39 13.19
C SER A 464 -13.02 0.12 14.64
N THR A 465 -11.91 -0.59 14.83
CA THR A 465 -11.52 -1.17 16.12
C THR A 465 -10.27 -0.55 16.70
N PHE A 466 -10.23 -0.48 18.03
CA PHE A 466 -9.08 -0.02 18.80
C PHE A 466 -8.88 -0.89 20.04
N TYR A 467 -7.64 -1.21 20.41
CA TYR A 467 -7.33 -1.81 21.71
C TYR A 467 -5.95 -1.43 22.20
N THR A 468 -5.73 -1.53 23.51
CA THR A 468 -4.42 -1.35 24.16
C THR A 468 -3.85 -2.71 24.56
N ALA A 469 -2.63 -3.00 24.12
CA ALA A 469 -1.87 -4.19 24.47
C ALA A 469 -1.24 -4.07 25.88
N PRO A 470 -0.83 -5.17 26.53
CA PRO A 470 -0.20 -5.13 27.85
C PRO A 470 1.06 -4.24 27.94
N SER A 471 1.75 -4.03 26.83
CA SER A 471 2.91 -3.14 26.70
C SER A 471 2.57 -1.65 26.75
N GLY A 472 1.28 -1.28 26.75
CA GLY A 472 0.82 0.10 26.60
C GLY A 472 0.70 0.56 25.14
N ALA A 473 1.27 -0.19 24.18
CA ALA A 473 1.03 0.05 22.76
C ALA A 473 -0.44 -0.12 22.43
N TRP A 474 -0.96 0.65 21.49
CA TRP A 474 -2.29 0.44 20.97
C TRP A 474 -2.29 0.00 19.50
N VAL A 475 -3.38 -0.67 19.11
CA VAL A 475 -3.60 -1.10 17.74
C VAL A 475 -4.95 -0.60 17.26
N LEU A 476 -4.96 0.01 16.08
CA LEU A 476 -6.14 0.57 15.42
C LEU A 476 -6.34 -0.07 14.05
N ASN A 477 -7.57 -0.44 13.71
CA ASN A 477 -7.98 -0.84 12.38
C ASN A 477 -9.17 -0.01 11.92
N MET A 478 -9.08 0.64 10.76
CA MET A 478 -10.20 1.38 10.19
C MET A 478 -11.33 0.44 9.74
N GLY A 479 -11.00 -0.80 9.34
CA GLY A 479 -11.99 -1.82 8.99
C GLY A 479 -12.69 -1.57 7.65
N THR A 480 -12.20 -0.64 6.83
CA THR A 480 -12.69 -0.39 5.47
C THR A 480 -11.55 -0.13 4.49
N LEU A 481 -11.61 -0.75 3.32
CA LEU A 481 -10.51 -0.78 2.34
C LEU A 481 -10.23 0.58 1.71
N ASP A 482 -11.28 1.29 1.28
CA ASP A 482 -11.19 2.50 0.44
C ASP A 482 -11.03 3.79 1.25
N TRP A 483 -10.82 3.71 2.57
CA TRP A 483 -10.70 4.87 3.47
C TRP A 483 -9.72 5.94 2.96
N LEU A 484 -8.51 5.51 2.56
CA LEU A 484 -7.46 6.40 2.07
C LEU A 484 -7.77 6.95 0.67
N GLN A 485 -8.30 6.11 -0.23
CA GLN A 485 -8.71 6.51 -1.57
C GLN A 485 -9.79 7.58 -1.52
N ALA A 486 -10.76 7.42 -0.62
CA ALA A 486 -11.91 8.30 -0.48
C ALA A 486 -11.52 9.77 -0.24
N GLN A 487 -10.34 10.03 0.34
CA GLN A 487 -9.84 11.39 0.62
C GLN A 487 -9.63 12.24 -0.65
N GLY A 488 -9.30 11.60 -1.78
CA GLY A 488 -9.08 12.25 -3.07
C GLY A 488 -10.14 11.94 -4.13
N ASP A 489 -11.14 11.12 -3.80
CA ASP A 489 -12.15 10.68 -4.76
C ASP A 489 -13.26 11.73 -4.95
N GLY A 490 -13.35 12.32 -6.14
CA GLY A 490 -14.37 13.31 -6.49
C GLY A 490 -15.81 12.85 -6.25
N ALA A 491 -16.08 11.54 -6.31
CA ALA A 491 -17.40 10.95 -6.09
C ALA A 491 -17.78 10.87 -4.59
N VAL A 492 -16.82 10.97 -3.67
CA VAL A 492 -17.08 10.97 -2.22
C VAL A 492 -17.42 12.39 -1.77
N PRO A 493 -18.51 12.65 -1.00
CA PRO A 493 -18.88 14.01 -0.60
C PRO A 493 -17.74 14.80 0.06
N ALA A 494 -17.64 16.11 -0.23
CA ALA A 494 -16.53 16.95 0.26
C ALA A 494 -16.37 16.91 1.80
N ARG A 495 -17.50 16.88 2.54
CA ARG A 495 -17.52 16.72 4.01
C ARG A 495 -16.89 15.39 4.45
N SER A 496 -17.22 14.28 3.78
CA SER A 496 -16.63 12.97 4.03
C SER A 496 -15.12 12.97 3.75
N ARG A 497 -14.67 13.60 2.65
CA ARG A 497 -13.24 13.71 2.33
C ARG A 497 -12.46 14.52 3.36
N ALA A 498 -13.02 15.66 3.78
CA ALA A 498 -12.41 16.50 4.81
C ALA A 498 -12.32 15.76 6.16
N PHE A 499 -13.40 15.09 6.56
CA PHE A 499 -13.41 14.25 7.75
C PHE A 499 -12.36 13.14 7.70
N ALA A 500 -12.30 12.37 6.61
CA ALA A 500 -11.34 11.28 6.45
C ALA A 500 -9.88 11.77 6.50
N ARG A 501 -9.58 12.91 5.89
CA ARG A 501 -8.24 13.54 5.95
C ARG A 501 -7.87 13.92 7.40
N GLN A 502 -8.75 14.64 8.10
CA GLN A 502 -8.51 15.06 9.48
C GLN A 502 -8.33 13.86 10.41
N VAL A 503 -9.20 12.86 10.31
CA VAL A 503 -9.13 11.64 11.13
C VAL A 503 -7.83 10.87 10.87
N THR A 504 -7.42 10.74 9.61
CA THR A 504 -6.16 10.09 9.24
C THR A 504 -4.95 10.81 9.85
N GLN A 505 -4.94 12.15 9.78
CA GLN A 505 -3.87 12.97 10.34
C GLN A 505 -3.83 12.92 11.87
N ASN A 506 -4.99 12.96 12.54
CA ASN A 506 -5.09 12.80 13.99
C ASN A 506 -4.53 11.44 14.43
N ILE A 507 -4.88 10.36 13.72
CA ILE A 507 -4.38 9.01 14.02
C ILE A 507 -2.85 8.95 13.88
N ILE A 508 -2.28 9.46 12.79
CA ILE A 508 -0.83 9.43 12.58
C ILE A 508 -0.10 10.27 13.63
N ARG A 509 -0.61 11.47 13.95
CA ARG A 509 -0.02 12.35 14.97
C ARG A 509 0.00 11.68 16.33
N GLU A 510 -1.12 11.11 16.78
CA GLU A 510 -1.18 10.43 18.08
C GLU A 510 -0.38 9.12 18.08
N ALA A 511 -0.31 8.39 16.97
CA ALA A 511 0.49 7.16 16.86
C ALA A 511 1.99 7.43 17.01
N ALA A 512 2.44 8.58 16.51
CA ALA A 512 3.83 8.96 16.49
C ALA A 512 4.32 9.60 17.80
N ARG A 513 3.43 9.93 18.74
CA ARG A 513 3.83 10.40 20.07
C ARG A 513 4.54 9.28 20.80
N GLU A 514 5.57 9.62 21.57
CA GLU A 514 6.27 8.64 22.39
C GLU A 514 5.27 7.84 23.23
N PRO A 515 5.50 6.52 23.42
CA PRO A 515 4.58 5.67 24.15
C PRO A 515 4.25 6.29 25.52
N PHE A 516 3.00 6.12 25.95
CA PHE A 516 2.48 6.61 27.24
C PHE A 516 3.28 6.17 28.49
N SER A 517 4.37 5.41 28.35
CA SER A 517 5.24 4.92 29.42
C SER A 517 6.22 5.94 30.01
N HIS A 518 6.31 7.18 29.50
CA HIS A 518 7.17 8.23 30.10
C HIS A 518 6.42 9.46 30.63
N HIS A 519 5.09 9.48 30.57
CA HIS A 519 4.30 10.51 31.23
C HIS A 519 3.84 9.98 32.59
N SER A 520 4.46 10.49 33.68
CA SER A 520 3.83 10.44 34.99
C SER A 520 2.38 10.94 34.89
N PRO A 521 1.39 10.30 35.53
CA PRO A 521 0.02 10.76 35.45
C PRO A 521 -0.03 12.17 36.04
N ARG A 522 -0.41 13.17 35.23
CA ARG A 522 -1.00 14.37 35.80
C ARG A 522 -2.20 13.91 36.60
N ARG A 523 -2.10 14.02 37.93
CA ARG A 523 -3.20 13.77 38.86
C ARG A 523 -4.37 14.68 38.50
N GLY A 524 -5.56 14.09 38.43
CA GLY A 524 -6.84 14.74 38.23
C GLY A 524 -7.45 14.35 36.89
N GLY A 525 -8.58 13.65 36.79
CA GLY A 525 -9.54 13.14 37.76
C GLY A 525 -10.66 12.49 36.94
N GLN A 526 -11.42 11.62 37.58
CA GLN A 526 -12.63 10.92 37.08
C GLN A 526 -12.42 9.72 36.14
N THR A 527 -12.51 8.55 36.77
CA THR A 527 -12.88 7.26 36.19
C THR A 527 -14.19 7.36 35.39
N PRO A 528 -14.27 6.87 34.13
CA PRO A 528 -15.54 6.71 33.44
C PRO A 528 -16.29 5.49 33.99
N HIS A 529 -17.55 5.70 34.35
CA HIS A 529 -18.50 4.65 34.74
C HIS A 529 -18.59 3.54 33.68
N ARG A 530 -18.69 2.30 34.16
CA ARG A 530 -19.05 1.13 33.35
C ARG A 530 -20.40 1.38 32.68
N ALA A 531 -20.43 1.44 31.35
CA ALA A 531 -21.66 1.33 30.59
C ALA A 531 -22.04 -0.14 30.45
N SER A 532 -23.13 -0.52 31.11
CA SER A 532 -23.82 -1.79 30.92
C SER A 532 -24.38 -1.91 29.51
N ALA A 533 -24.49 -3.16 29.05
CA ALA A 533 -24.96 -3.56 27.73
C ALA A 533 -26.33 -2.99 27.37
N VAL A 534 -26.48 -2.58 26.10
CA VAL A 534 -27.77 -2.55 25.41
C VAL A 534 -27.56 -3.17 24.04
N TRP A 535 -28.00 -4.43 23.91
CA TRP A 535 -28.34 -5.04 22.62
C TRP A 535 -29.85 -4.85 22.47
N GLY A 536 -30.24 -4.08 21.45
CA GLY A 536 -31.58 -3.99 20.90
C GLY A 536 -31.45 -3.99 19.39
#